data_AF-A0A3D4FIT4-F1
#
_entry.id   AF-A0A3D4FIT4-F1
#
_cell.length_a   1.000
_cell.length_b   1.000
_cell.length_c   1.000
_cell.angle_alpha   90.00
_cell.angle_beta   90.00
_cell.angle_gamma   90.00
#
_symmetry.space_group_name_H-M   'P 1'
#
loop_
_entity.id
_entity.type
_entity.pdbx_description
1 polymer ?
#
loop_
_entity_poly.entity_id
_entity_poly.type
_entity_poly.pdbx_seq_one_letter_code
_entity_poly.pdbx_strand_id
1 'polypeptide(L)'
;MDSDKFGGYMGRPFTNPVYLNEKTEKIIREAEYLGKGNNGVVYLLPDNKIIKIFNSSKVCKDEYNTLIRSKKSKYFPRVYEHGKHYIIRDFVGGIRLDKFLRRNNMNRTLAEHLVKLIKDFKKLGYKRLDIRCKDLYVQEDFSVRVIDP
;
A
#
# COMPACT_ATOMS: atom_id res chain seq x y z
N MET A 1 0.32 28.97 32.98
CA MET A 1 -0.20 27.83 33.75
C MET A 1 -1.71 27.90 33.60
N ASP A 2 -2.39 27.04 32.85
CA ASP A 2 -2.00 25.73 32.35
C ASP A 2 -2.59 25.41 30.97
N SER A 3 -1.79 24.62 30.27
CA SER A 3 -1.99 23.99 28.98
C SER A 3 -2.92 22.77 29.07
N ASP A 4 -3.27 22.27 27.89
CA ASP A 4 -3.65 20.86 27.64
C ASP A 4 -5.11 20.45 27.85
N LYS A 5 -5.93 20.83 26.87
CA LYS A 5 -7.09 20.04 26.43
C LYS A 5 -6.83 19.42 25.06
N PHE A 6 -6.03 18.36 24.99
CA PHE A 6 -6.03 17.42 23.85
C PHE A 6 -5.86 15.99 24.36
N GLY A 7 -6.96 15.44 24.88
CA GLY A 7 -7.06 14.04 25.30
C GLY A 7 -8.03 13.25 24.41
N GLY A 8 -7.71 13.11 23.12
CA GLY A 8 -8.43 12.21 22.22
C GLY A 8 -7.71 10.87 22.11
N TYR A 9 -8.04 9.91 22.98
CA TYR A 9 -7.57 8.53 22.84
C TYR A 9 -8.25 7.88 21.63
N MET A 10 -7.60 7.97 20.46
CA MET A 10 -7.90 7.12 19.31
C MET A 10 -7.56 5.67 19.69
N GLY A 11 -8.57 4.79 19.73
CA GLY A 11 -8.40 3.37 20.05
C GLY A 11 -7.33 2.72 19.17
N ARG A 12 -6.41 1.95 19.78
CA ARG A 12 -5.26 1.38 19.07
C ARG A 12 -5.75 0.41 17.97
N PRO A 13 -5.38 0.61 16.68
CA PRO A 13 -5.83 -0.24 15.58
C PRO A 13 -5.15 -1.63 15.55
N PHE A 14 -4.24 -1.90 16.49
CA PHE A 14 -3.42 -3.10 16.56
C PHE A 14 -3.96 -4.08 17.61
N THR A 15 -3.99 -5.37 17.25
CA THR A 15 -4.33 -6.46 18.19
C THR A 15 -3.13 -6.90 19.04
N ASN A 16 -1.90 -6.50 18.66
CA ASN A 16 -0.66 -6.72 19.39
C ASN A 16 0.13 -5.40 19.50
N PRO A 17 0.90 -5.15 20.58
CA PRO A 17 1.77 -3.98 20.66
C PRO A 17 2.86 -4.06 19.59
N VAL A 18 2.74 -3.22 18.56
CA VAL A 18 3.85 -2.97 17.62
C VAL A 18 4.75 -1.94 18.29
N TYR A 19 5.94 -2.36 18.71
CA TYR A 19 6.96 -1.45 19.22
C TYR A 19 7.59 -0.71 18.04
N LEU A 20 7.16 0.53 17.87
CA LEU A 20 7.72 1.45 16.88
C LEU A 20 8.89 2.19 17.54
N ASN A 21 9.93 2.48 16.76
CA ASN A 21 10.99 3.34 17.26
C ASN A 21 10.53 4.81 17.25
N GLU A 22 11.22 5.67 18.01
CA GLU A 22 10.88 7.10 18.14
C GLU A 22 10.70 7.81 16.79
N LYS A 23 11.57 7.49 15.82
CA LYS A 23 11.46 8.02 14.44
C LYS A 23 10.11 7.68 13.81
N THR A 24 9.68 6.42 13.91
CA THR A 24 8.44 5.96 13.30
C THR A 24 7.22 6.52 14.02
N GLU A 25 7.26 6.65 15.35
CA GLU A 25 6.19 7.29 16.11
C GLU A 25 6.00 8.76 15.71
N LYS A 26 7.09 9.51 15.54
CA LYS A 26 7.04 10.91 15.08
C LYS A 26 6.39 11.02 13.69
N ILE A 27 6.77 10.15 12.76
CA ILE A 27 6.21 10.09 11.41
C ILE A 27 4.69 9.86 11.46
N ILE A 28 4.21 8.95 12.31
CA ILE A 28 2.78 8.60 12.38
C ILE A 28 1.94 9.71 13.01
N ARG A 29 2.49 10.47 13.96
CA ARG A 29 1.77 11.59 14.61
C ARG A 29 1.32 12.65 13.62
N GLU A 30 2.07 12.84 12.54
CA GLU A 30 1.79 13.81 11.48
C GLU A 30 1.09 13.16 10.27
N ALA A 31 0.83 11.86 10.31
CA ALA A 31 0.30 11.09 9.19
C ALA A 31 -1.24 10.93 9.27
N GLU A 32 -1.89 10.92 8.12
CA GLU A 32 -3.33 10.69 8.02
C GLU A 32 -3.61 9.18 7.91
N TYR A 33 -4.54 8.66 8.71
CA TYR A 33 -4.96 7.26 8.61
C TYR A 33 -5.70 7.01 7.29
N LEU A 34 -5.18 6.10 6.45
CA LEU A 34 -5.83 5.72 5.19
C LEU A 34 -6.70 4.46 5.32
N GLY A 35 -6.33 3.54 6.22
CA GLY A 35 -7.08 2.31 6.39
C GLY A 35 -6.31 1.16 7.00
N LYS A 36 -7.06 0.09 7.33
CA LYS A 36 -6.52 -1.18 7.82
C LYS A 36 -6.60 -2.23 6.72
N GLY A 37 -5.44 -2.77 6.34
CA GLY A 37 -5.33 -3.94 5.48
C GLY A 37 -5.37 -5.24 6.30
N ASN A 38 -5.26 -6.38 5.60
CA ASN A 38 -5.23 -7.69 6.27
C ASN A 38 -4.03 -7.85 7.20
N ASN A 39 -2.89 -7.26 6.82
CA ASN A 39 -1.60 -7.51 7.46
C ASN A 39 -1.08 -6.31 8.29
N GLY A 40 -1.87 -5.24 8.40
CA GLY A 40 -1.36 -4.00 8.96
C GLY A 40 -2.26 -2.78 8.75
N VAL A 41 -1.72 -1.63 9.10
CA VAL A 41 -2.37 -0.32 8.98
C VAL A 41 -1.57 0.56 8.03
N VAL A 42 -2.26 1.38 7.26
CA VAL A 42 -1.66 2.29 6.28
C VAL A 42 -1.98 3.73 6.67
N TYR A 43 -0.94 4.57 6.66
CA TYR A 43 -1.05 6.02 6.85
C TYR A 43 -0.44 6.76 5.66
N LEU A 44 -1.02 7.90 5.30
CA LEU A 44 -0.50 8.87 4.33
C LEU A 44 0.45 9.82 5.04
N LEU A 45 1.64 9.99 4.48
CA LEU A 45 2.65 10.93 4.96
C LEU A 45 2.49 12.28 4.25
N PRO A 46 2.94 13.40 4.86
CA PRO A 46 2.82 14.74 4.28
C PRO A 46 3.48 14.92 2.89
N ASP A 47 4.43 14.06 2.54
CA ASP A 47 5.20 14.10 1.30
C ASP A 47 4.67 13.16 0.20
N ASN A 48 3.35 12.88 0.23
CA ASN A 48 2.62 12.00 -0.69
C ASN A 48 3.20 10.57 -0.79
N LYS A 49 3.73 10.07 0.32
CA LYS A 49 4.12 8.67 0.50
C LYS A 49 3.16 8.01 1.47
N ILE A 50 3.20 6.69 1.55
CA ILE A 50 2.52 5.96 2.62
C ILE A 50 3.52 5.24 3.49
N ILE A 51 3.18 5.10 4.77
CA ILE A 51 3.77 4.12 5.66
C ILE A 51 2.76 3.00 5.90
N LYS A 52 3.12 1.77 5.55
CA LYS A 52 2.36 0.56 5.92
C LYS A 52 3.06 -0.08 7.11
N ILE A 53 2.36 -0.18 8.24
CA ILE A 53 2.84 -0.78 9.48
C ILE A 53 2.24 -2.17 9.61
N PHE A 54 3.10 -3.17 9.79
CA PHE A 54 2.76 -4.58 9.74
C PHE A 54 2.68 -5.20 11.13
N ASN A 55 1.68 -6.07 11.31
CA ASN A 55 1.54 -6.87 12.54
C ASN A 55 2.62 -7.96 12.64
N SER A 56 3.25 -8.35 11.54
CA SER A 56 4.27 -9.41 11.47
C SER A 56 5.48 -8.95 10.67
N SER A 57 6.67 -9.09 11.25
CA SER A 57 7.94 -8.77 10.58
C SER A 57 8.23 -9.71 9.40
N LYS A 58 7.79 -10.96 9.48
CA LYS A 58 7.89 -11.92 8.37
C LYS A 58 7.08 -11.42 7.17
N VAL A 59 5.82 -11.04 7.40
CA VAL A 59 4.95 -10.53 6.33
C VAL A 59 5.48 -9.22 5.76
N CYS A 60 5.99 -8.32 6.62
CA CYS A 60 6.67 -7.09 6.19
C CYS A 60 7.85 -7.38 5.25
N LYS A 61 8.72 -8.32 5.66
CA LYS A 61 9.90 -8.71 4.87
C LYS A 61 9.51 -9.35 3.54
N ASP A 62 8.48 -10.21 3.54
CA ASP A 62 8.00 -10.88 2.32
C ASP A 62 7.45 -9.84 1.33
N GLU A 63 6.62 -8.89 1.78
CA GLU A 63 6.10 -7.81 0.92
C GLU A 63 7.21 -6.88 0.41
N TYR A 64 8.17 -6.53 1.26
CA TYR A 64 9.35 -5.76 0.86
C TYR A 64 10.14 -6.46 -0.25
N ASN A 65 10.41 -7.76 -0.12
CA ASN A 65 11.14 -8.52 -1.13
C ASN A 65 10.40 -8.55 -2.48
N THR A 66 9.08 -8.71 -2.45
CA THR A 66 8.23 -8.64 -3.65
C THR A 66 8.34 -7.28 -4.34
N LEU A 67 8.24 -6.19 -3.57
CA LEU A 67 8.38 -4.82 -4.10
C LEU A 67 9.78 -4.55 -4.69
N ILE A 68 10.84 -5.01 -4.02
CA ILE A 68 12.22 -4.85 -4.51
C ILE A 68 12.46 -5.66 -5.79
N ARG A 69 11.95 -6.90 -5.86
CA ARG A 69 12.01 -7.71 -7.09
C ARG A 69 11.27 -7.04 -8.24
N SER A 70 10.17 -6.34 -7.95
CA SER A 70 9.37 -5.60 -8.93
C SER A 70 9.83 -4.17 -9.19
N LYS A 71 10.92 -3.67 -8.61
CA LYS A 71 11.28 -2.23 -8.63
C LYS A 71 11.46 -1.61 -10.02
N LYS A 72 11.71 -2.41 -11.06
CA LYS A 72 11.83 -1.97 -12.46
C LYS A 72 10.49 -1.89 -13.20
N SER A 73 9.42 -2.39 -12.59
CA SER A 73 8.07 -2.36 -13.14
C SER A 73 7.35 -1.08 -12.76
N LYS A 74 6.79 -0.41 -13.76
CA LYS A 74 5.96 0.79 -13.54
C LYS A 74 4.65 0.52 -12.79
N TYR A 75 4.21 -0.74 -12.75
CA TYR A 75 2.96 -1.13 -12.11
C TYR A 75 3.07 -1.16 -10.59
N PHE A 76 4.28 -1.29 -10.05
CA PHE A 76 4.52 -1.42 -8.61
C PHE A 76 4.98 -0.09 -8.00
N PRO A 77 4.68 0.14 -6.72
CA PRO A 77 5.10 1.33 -6.00
C PRO A 77 6.58 1.25 -5.68
N ARG A 78 7.27 2.39 -5.80
CA ARG A 78 8.66 2.52 -5.38
C ARG A 78 8.73 2.49 -3.86
N VAL A 79 9.69 1.73 -3.34
CA VAL A 79 10.03 1.72 -1.91
C VAL A 79 11.11 2.77 -1.64
N TYR A 80 10.92 3.53 -0.56
CA TYR A 80 11.86 4.55 -0.07
C TYR A 80 12.59 4.09 1.19
N GLU A 81 11.88 3.45 2.11
CA GLU A 81 12.44 2.98 3.38
C GLU A 81 11.75 1.68 3.81
N HIS A 82 12.47 0.83 4.54
CA HIS A 82 11.94 -0.39 5.14
C HIS A 82 12.59 -0.61 6.50
N GLY A 83 11.75 -0.86 7.50
CA GLY A 83 12.14 -1.31 8.84
C GLY A 83 11.53 -2.66 9.16
N LYS A 84 11.81 -3.18 10.36
CA LYS A 84 11.36 -4.52 10.80
C LYS A 84 9.84 -4.75 10.67
N HIS A 85 9.05 -3.69 10.84
CA HIS A 85 7.58 -3.74 10.84
C HIS A 85 6.95 -2.65 9.97
N TYR A 86 7.69 -1.99 9.08
CA TYR A 86 7.09 -0.98 8.21
C TYR A 86 7.79 -0.87 6.86
N ILE A 87 7.03 -0.36 5.88
CA ILE A 87 7.54 0.03 4.56
C ILE A 87 7.02 1.43 4.26
N ILE A 88 7.92 2.33 3.87
CA ILE A 88 7.58 3.62 3.26
C ILE A 88 7.71 3.48 1.74
N ARG A 89 6.64 3.77 1.02
CA ARG A 89 6.56 3.62 -0.45
C ARG A 89 5.63 4.66 -1.08
N ASP A 90 5.58 4.68 -2.42
CA ASP A 90 4.65 5.54 -3.15
C ASP A 90 3.22 5.39 -2.63
N PHE A 91 2.54 6.52 -2.45
CA PHE A 91 1.09 6.52 -2.44
C PHE A 91 0.56 6.11 -3.82
N VAL A 92 -0.50 5.31 -3.83
CA VAL A 92 -1.19 4.89 -5.06
C VAL A 92 -2.63 5.33 -4.92
N GLY A 93 -2.98 6.40 -5.64
CA GLY A 93 -4.34 6.88 -5.74
C GLY A 93 -5.18 6.08 -6.73
N GLY A 94 -6.33 6.64 -7.10
CA GLY A 94 -7.27 6.04 -8.03
C GLY A 94 -8.35 5.19 -7.36
N ILE A 95 -9.07 4.40 -8.16
CA ILE A 95 -10.21 3.60 -7.73
C ILE A 95 -9.84 2.12 -7.73
N ARG A 96 -10.07 1.43 -6.60
CA ARG A 96 -9.86 -0.02 -6.50
C ARG A 96 -10.65 -0.76 -7.59
N LEU A 97 -10.03 -1.70 -8.31
CA LEU A 97 -10.60 -2.29 -9.52
C LEU A 97 -11.96 -2.99 -9.27
N ASP A 98 -12.11 -3.69 -8.15
CA ASP A 98 -13.40 -4.29 -7.74
C ASP A 98 -14.49 -3.22 -7.52
N LYS A 99 -14.14 -2.06 -6.97
CA LYS A 99 -15.08 -0.93 -6.79
C LYS A 99 -15.39 -0.28 -8.14
N PHE A 100 -14.39 -0.14 -9.00
CA PHE A 100 -14.56 0.42 -10.33
C PHE A 100 -15.54 -0.41 -11.18
N LEU A 101 -15.33 -1.73 -11.26
CA LEU A 101 -16.14 -2.65 -12.07
C LEU A 101 -17.58 -2.83 -11.55
N ARG A 102 -17.87 -2.44 -10.30
CA ARG A 102 -19.26 -2.41 -9.79
C ARG A 102 -20.08 -1.23 -10.30
N ARG A 103 -19.41 -0.16 -10.75
CA ARG A 103 -20.07 1.10 -11.17
C ARG A 103 -19.85 1.42 -12.64
N ASN A 104 -18.88 0.77 -13.28
CA ASN A 104 -18.44 1.05 -14.63
C ASN A 104 -18.23 -0.25 -15.39
N ASN A 105 -18.44 -0.19 -16.70
CA ASN A 105 -18.12 -1.30 -17.59
C ASN A 105 -16.60 -1.37 -17.84
N MET A 106 -16.11 -2.58 -18.11
CA MET A 106 -14.76 -2.75 -18.62
C MET A 106 -14.66 -2.12 -20.01
N ASN A 107 -13.60 -1.34 -20.24
CA ASN A 107 -13.28 -0.79 -21.55
C ASN A 107 -12.00 -1.41 -22.11
N ARG A 108 -11.75 -1.20 -23.40
CA ARG A 108 -10.59 -1.75 -24.09
C ARG A 108 -9.26 -1.27 -23.48
N THR A 109 -9.14 0.00 -23.13
CA THR A 109 -7.92 0.58 -22.54
C THR A 109 -7.54 -0.11 -21.23
N LEU A 110 -8.50 -0.27 -20.31
CA LEU A 110 -8.31 -0.96 -19.04
C LEU A 110 -7.93 -2.43 -19.27
N ALA A 111 -8.61 -3.12 -20.19
CA ALA A 111 -8.29 -4.50 -20.53
C ALA A 111 -6.86 -4.64 -21.07
N GLU A 112 -6.42 -3.72 -21.94
CA GLU A 112 -5.05 -3.70 -22.44
C GLU A 112 -4.02 -3.47 -21.32
N HIS A 113 -4.30 -2.58 -20.36
CA HIS A 113 -3.43 -2.39 -19.20
C HIS A 113 -3.35 -3.62 -18.30
N LEU A 114 -4.46 -4.33 -18.07
CA LEU A 114 -4.49 -5.59 -17.32
C LEU A 114 -3.68 -6.69 -18.03
N VAL A 115 -3.81 -6.81 -19.36
CA VAL A 115 -3.00 -7.76 -20.15
C VAL A 115 -1.51 -7.42 -20.06
N LYS A 116 -1.15 -6.13 -20.16
CA LYS A 116 0.25 -5.69 -20.04
C LYS A 116 0.80 -5.94 -18.64
N LEU A 117 0.00 -5.80 -17.58
CA LEU A 117 0.37 -6.16 -16.21
C LEU A 117 0.69 -7.67 -16.09
N ILE A 118 -0.17 -8.54 -16.62
CA ILE A 118 0.05 -9.99 -16.59
C ILE A 118 1.33 -10.38 -17.35
N LYS A 119 1.58 -9.74 -18.50
CA LYS A 119 2.84 -9.94 -19.25
C LYS A 119 4.06 -9.50 -18.43
N ASP A 120 3.94 -8.43 -17.67
CA ASP A 120 5.00 -7.95 -16.79
C ASP A 120 5.28 -8.92 -15.63
N PHE A 121 4.24 -9.49 -15.02
CA PHE A 121 4.41 -10.56 -14.01
C PHE A 121 5.16 -11.77 -14.57
N LYS A 122 4.83 -12.20 -15.80
CA LYS A 122 5.57 -13.26 -16.49
C LYS A 122 7.05 -12.90 -16.67
N LYS A 123 7.34 -11.69 -17.14
CA LYS A 123 8.71 -11.18 -17.33
C LYS A 123 9.51 -11.15 -16.02
N LEU A 124 8.84 -10.81 -14.91
CA LEU A 124 9.44 -10.78 -13.57
C LEU A 124 9.56 -12.17 -12.93
N GLY A 125 9.07 -13.23 -13.60
CA GLY A 125 9.15 -14.62 -13.15
C GLY A 125 8.23 -14.94 -11.98
N TYR A 126 7.09 -14.25 -11.85
CA TYR A 126 6.06 -14.62 -10.88
C TYR A 126 5.42 -15.95 -11.26
N LYS A 127 5.33 -16.87 -10.29
CA LYS A 127 4.63 -18.16 -10.46
C LYS A 127 3.12 -17.97 -10.48
N ARG A 128 2.62 -17.05 -9.65
CA ARG A 128 1.20 -16.70 -9.56
C ARG A 128 0.93 -15.44 -10.37
N LEU A 129 0.03 -15.55 -11.35
CA LEU A 129 -0.32 -14.44 -12.25
C LEU A 129 -1.69 -13.84 -11.94
N ASP A 130 -2.52 -14.54 -11.17
CA ASP A 130 -3.78 -14.03 -10.64
C ASP A 130 -3.52 -13.08 -9.47
N ILE A 131 -3.67 -11.80 -9.77
CA ILE A 131 -3.75 -10.75 -8.77
C ILE A 131 -5.22 -10.44 -8.48
N ARG A 132 -5.53 -10.18 -7.20
CA ARG A 132 -6.90 -9.90 -6.79
C ARG A 132 -7.27 -8.48 -7.21
N CYS A 133 -8.51 -8.27 -7.63
CA CYS A 133 -9.01 -6.93 -8.01
C CYS A 133 -8.88 -5.90 -6.86
N LYS A 134 -8.90 -6.34 -5.61
CA LYS A 134 -8.73 -5.45 -4.45
C LYS A 134 -7.29 -4.93 -4.26
N ASP A 135 -6.30 -5.56 -4.91
CA ASP A 135 -4.90 -5.15 -4.85
C ASP A 135 -4.50 -4.29 -6.07
N LEU A 136 -5.47 -3.99 -6.94
CA LEU A 136 -5.31 -3.16 -8.13
C LEU A 136 -6.09 -1.85 -8.02
N TYR A 137 -5.45 -0.76 -8.41
CA TYR A 137 -6.04 0.58 -8.47
C TYR A 137 -6.01 1.09 -9.90
N VAL A 138 -7.18 1.43 -10.41
CA VAL A 138 -7.40 2.07 -11.71
C VAL A 138 -7.14 3.56 -11.57
N GLN A 139 -6.21 4.08 -12.37
CA GLN A 139 -5.88 5.50 -12.45
C GLN A 139 -6.85 6.23 -13.40
N GLU A 140 -6.78 7.56 -13.44
CA GLU A 140 -7.65 8.38 -14.28
C GLU A 140 -7.52 8.05 -15.78
N ASP A 141 -6.32 7.68 -16.24
CA ASP A 141 -6.03 7.27 -17.62
C ASP A 141 -6.33 5.79 -17.92
N PHE A 142 -7.04 5.08 -17.02
CA PHE A 142 -7.27 3.63 -17.03
C PHE A 142 -6.02 2.75 -16.89
N SER A 143 -4.84 3.34 -16.66
CA SER A 143 -3.69 2.55 -16.24
C SER A 143 -3.95 1.91 -14.87
N VAL A 144 -3.23 0.84 -14.57
CA VAL A 144 -3.40 0.10 -13.32
C VAL A 144 -2.13 0.14 -12.49
N ARG A 145 -2.29 0.22 -11.18
CA ARG A 145 -1.20 0.16 -10.20
C ARG A 145 -1.49 -0.95 -9.19
N VAL A 146 -0.45 -1.66 -8.79
CA VAL A 146 -0.50 -2.69 -7.75
C VAL A 146 -0.22 -2.03 -6.41
N ILE A 147 -0.96 -2.40 -5.36
CA ILE A 147 -0.70 -1.88 -4.00
C ILE A 147 -0.27 -2.95 -3.00
N ASP A 148 -0.67 -4.21 -3.15
CA ASP A 148 -0.41 -5.26 -2.16
C ASP A 148 -0.09 -6.58 -2.88
N PRO A 149 1.14 -6.71 -3.41
CA PRO A 149 1.52 -7.82 -4.28
C PRO A 149 1.88 -9.13 -3.56
#